data_AF-A0A0M0GPL6-F1
#
_entry.id   AF-A0A0M0GPL6-F1
#
_cell.length_a   1.000
_cell.length_b   1.000
_cell.length_c   1.000
_cell.angle_alpha   90.00
_cell.angle_beta   90.00
_cell.angle_gamma   90.00
#
_symmetry.space_group_name_H-M   'P 1'
#
loop_
_entity.id
_entity.type
_entity.pdbx_description
1 polymer ?
#
loop_
_entity_poly.entity_id
_entity_poly.type
_entity_poly.pdbx_seq_one_letter_code
_entity_poly.pdbx_strand_id
1 'polypeptide(L)'
;MLYVLLGIWGVSILLFLSSFLQKDPLIAVEKSVEELSINMYQEQLKLKKRIKVLEEELMMGSPLPSPKKAINEIIRNQVISLHKQGVPPEKIGSLSDLSKEDVRSIIQGIS
;
A
#
# COMPACT_ATOMS: atom_id res chain seq x y z
N MET A 1 -49.29 50.26 -12.50
CA MET A 1 -49.48 49.01 -13.26
C MET A 1 -48.26 48.67 -14.13
N LEU A 2 -47.80 49.56 -15.02
CA LEU A 2 -46.65 49.30 -15.91
C LEU A 2 -45.31 49.05 -15.17
N TYR A 3 -45.02 49.82 -14.12
CA TYR A 3 -43.79 49.64 -13.32
C TYR A 3 -43.76 48.32 -12.53
N VAL A 4 -44.93 47.83 -12.12
CA VAL A 4 -45.06 46.53 -11.44
C VAL A 4 -44.76 45.39 -12.43
N LEU A 5 -45.27 45.51 -13.66
CA LEU A 5 -44.97 44.58 -14.75
C LEU A 5 -43.47 44.57 -15.09
N LEU A 6 -42.84 45.74 -15.18
CA LEU A 6 -41.41 45.86 -15.49
C LEU A 6 -40.53 45.27 -14.37
N GLY A 7 -40.92 45.47 -13.10
CA GLY A 7 -40.23 44.92 -11.93
C GLY A 7 -40.26 43.40 -11.89
N ILE A 8 -41.41 42.78 -12.19
CA ILE A 8 -41.55 41.32 -12.23
C ILE A 8 -40.69 40.73 -13.35
N TRP A 9 -40.66 41.37 -14.52
CA TRP A 9 -39.79 40.98 -15.63
C TRP A 9 -38.31 41.05 -15.26
N GLY A 10 -37.89 42.13 -14.59
CA GLY A 10 -36.51 42.30 -14.13
C GLY A 10 -36.10 41.23 -13.11
N VAL A 11 -36.95 40.96 -12.12
CA VAL A 11 -36.73 39.92 -11.11
C VAL A 11 -36.65 38.54 -11.76
N SER A 12 -37.53 38.24 -12.72
CA SER A 12 -37.50 36.96 -13.45
C SER A 12 -36.21 36.75 -14.24
N ILE A 13 -35.71 37.79 -14.93
CA ILE A 13 -34.42 37.74 -15.63
C ILE A 13 -33.27 37.55 -14.62
N LEU A 14 -33.32 38.25 -13.49
CA LEU A 14 -32.26 38.22 -12.48
C LEU A 14 -32.16 36.84 -11.82
N LEU A 15 -33.29 36.21 -11.51
CA LEU A 15 -33.33 34.84 -11.00
C LEU A 15 -32.83 33.84 -12.05
N PHE A 16 -33.15 34.05 -13.33
CA PHE A 16 -32.71 33.17 -14.40
C PHE A 16 -31.18 33.19 -14.56
N LEU A 17 -30.57 34.38 -14.54
CA LEU A 17 -29.12 34.54 -14.54
C LEU A 17 -28.48 33.93 -13.28
N SER A 18 -29.08 34.13 -12.11
CA SER A 18 -28.59 33.52 -10.86
C SER A 18 -28.70 31.99 -10.85
N SER A 19 -29.71 31.42 -11.53
CA SER A 19 -29.89 29.97 -11.63
C SER A 19 -28.81 29.30 -12.48
N PHE A 20 -28.29 30.03 -13.47
CA PHE A 20 -27.19 29.54 -14.30
C PHE A 20 -25.90 29.35 -13.50
N LEU A 21 -25.66 30.22 -12.50
CA LEU A 21 -24.47 30.16 -11.66
C LEU A 21 -24.49 29.02 -10.61
N GLN A 22 -25.68 28.48 -10.29
CA GLN A 22 -25.85 27.39 -9.33
C GLN A 22 -25.79 25.98 -9.94
N LYS A 23 -25.79 25.84 -11.28
CA LYS A 23 -25.90 24.53 -11.95
C LYS A 23 -24.57 23.79 -12.15
N ASP A 24 -23.43 24.47 -12.01
CA ASP A 24 -22.11 23.86 -12.25
C ASP A 24 -21.52 22.96 -11.12
N PRO A 25 -21.93 22.99 -9.84
CA PRO A 25 -21.32 22.09 -8.84
C PRO A 25 -21.83 20.65 -8.91
N LEU A 26 -23.00 20.38 -9.51
CA LEU A 26 -23.54 19.01 -9.60
C LEU A 26 -22.79 18.17 -10.65
N ILE A 27 -22.45 18.76 -11.79
CA ILE A 27 -21.80 18.06 -12.92
C ILE A 27 -20.34 17.68 -12.57
N ALA A 28 -19.64 18.52 -11.81
CA ALA A 28 -18.27 18.24 -11.34
C ALA A 28 -18.21 17.15 -10.26
N VAL A 29 -19.22 17.09 -9.39
CA VAL A 29 -19.33 16.08 -8.34
C VAL A 29 -19.68 14.72 -8.94
N GLU A 30 -20.59 14.66 -9.91
CA GLU A 30 -20.94 13.42 -10.61
C GLU A 30 -19.71 12.78 -11.28
N LYS A 31 -18.89 13.60 -11.95
CA LYS A 31 -17.65 13.15 -12.58
C LYS A 31 -16.61 12.63 -11.56
N SER A 32 -16.50 13.31 -10.42
CA SER A 32 -15.61 12.91 -9.33
C SER A 32 -16.06 11.58 -8.69
N VAL A 33 -17.38 11.37 -8.55
CA VAL A 33 -17.96 10.13 -8.03
C VAL A 33 -17.77 8.98 -9.01
N GLU A 34 -17.94 9.22 -10.31
CA GLU A 34 -17.74 8.21 -11.35
C GLU A 34 -16.26 7.77 -11.42
N GLU A 35 -15.31 8.72 -11.43
CA GLU A 35 -13.88 8.44 -11.37
C GLU A 35 -13.49 7.70 -10.08
N LEU A 36 -14.03 8.09 -8.92
CA LEU A 36 -13.82 7.38 -7.66
C LEU A 36 -14.36 5.95 -7.71
N SER A 37 -15.55 5.74 -8.27
CA SER A 37 -16.19 4.42 -8.35
C SER A 37 -15.41 3.45 -9.24
N ILE A 38 -14.91 3.93 -10.38
CA ILE A 38 -14.12 3.13 -11.33
C ILE A 38 -12.79 2.74 -10.69
N ASN A 39 -12.11 3.67 -10.03
CA ASN A 39 -10.86 3.40 -9.34
C ASN A 39 -11.04 2.41 -8.18
N MET A 40 -12.11 2.58 -7.38
CA MET A 40 -12.39 1.70 -6.25
C MET A 40 -12.68 0.27 -6.70
N TYR A 41 -13.41 0.09 -7.80
CA TYR A 41 -13.66 -1.23 -8.39
C TYR A 41 -12.37 -1.90 -8.89
N GLN A 42 -11.51 -1.14 -9.58
CA GLN A 42 -10.21 -1.65 -10.04
C GLN A 42 -9.30 -2.02 -8.88
N GLU A 43 -9.32 -1.26 -7.80
CA GLU A 43 -8.55 -1.53 -6.59
C GLU A 43 -9.03 -2.80 -5.87
N GLN A 44 -10.35 -2.99 -5.75
CA GLN A 44 -10.91 -4.23 -5.20
C GLN A 44 -10.51 -5.47 -6.01
N LEU A 45 -10.50 -5.37 -7.35
CA LEU A 45 -10.05 -6.48 -8.20
C LEU A 45 -8.56 -6.77 -8.02
N LYS A 46 -7.71 -5.74 -7.88
CA LYS A 46 -6.27 -5.92 -7.60
C LYS A 46 -6.05 -6.59 -6.25
N LEU A 47 -6.78 -6.19 -5.21
CA LEU A 47 -6.71 -6.80 -3.89
C LEU A 47 -7.15 -8.28 -3.92
N LYS A 48 -8.26 -8.59 -4.60
CA LYS A 48 -8.70 -9.98 -4.80
C LYS A 48 -7.64 -10.84 -5.48
N LYS A 49 -6.95 -10.32 -6.51
CA LYS A 49 -5.84 -11.03 -7.17
C LYS A 49 -4.66 -11.26 -6.23
N ARG A 50 -4.25 -10.26 -5.45
CA ARG A 50 -3.17 -10.39 -4.47
C ARG A 50 -3.49 -11.44 -3.41
N ILE A 51 -4.72 -11.42 -2.88
CA ILE A 51 -5.19 -12.42 -1.92
C ILE A 51 -5.24 -13.81 -2.56
N LYS A 52 -5.73 -13.95 -3.78
CA LYS A 52 -5.78 -15.24 -4.48
C LYS A 52 -4.40 -15.83 -4.74
N VAL A 53 -3.41 -15.01 -5.11
CA VAL A 53 -2.01 -15.46 -5.24
C VAL A 53 -1.45 -15.90 -3.89
N LEU A 54 -1.71 -15.15 -2.82
CA LEU A 54 -1.32 -15.54 -1.46
C LEU A 54 -2.00 -16.85 -1.03
N GLU A 55 -3.26 -17.08 -1.40
CA GLU A 55 -3.99 -18.33 -1.16
C GLU A 55 -3.41 -19.49 -1.97
N GLU A 56 -3.09 -19.29 -3.25
CA GLU A 56 -2.46 -20.31 -4.10
C GLU A 56 -1.04 -20.66 -3.60
N GLU A 57 -0.25 -19.69 -3.14
CA GLU A 57 1.04 -19.92 -2.49
C GLU A 57 0.90 -20.67 -1.15
N LEU A 58 -0.10 -20.31 -0.34
CA LEU A 58 -0.41 -21.00 0.92
C LEU A 58 -0.91 -22.44 0.67
N MET A 59 -1.76 -22.65 -0.33
CA MET A 59 -2.30 -23.97 -0.71
C MET A 59 -1.26 -24.86 -1.40
N MET A 60 -0.28 -24.29 -2.11
CA MET A 60 0.85 -25.04 -2.69
C MET A 60 1.94 -25.40 -1.68
N GLY A 61 1.79 -25.02 -0.40
CA GLY A 61 2.69 -25.46 0.67
C GLY A 61 4.13 -24.97 0.51
N SER A 62 4.36 -23.88 -0.23
CA SER A 62 5.67 -23.22 -0.27
C SER A 62 5.83 -22.39 1.02
N PRO A 63 6.99 -22.44 1.69
CA PRO A 63 7.12 -21.88 3.02
C PRO A 63 6.91 -20.36 2.93
N LEU A 64 5.82 -19.92 3.55
CA LEU A 64 5.62 -18.54 4.00
C LEU A 64 6.99 -17.94 4.36
N PRO A 65 7.34 -16.72 3.91
CA PRO A 65 8.39 -15.96 4.57
C PRO A 65 7.87 -15.64 5.97
N SER A 66 8.05 -16.63 6.86
CA SER A 66 7.81 -16.49 8.26
C SER A 66 8.65 -15.30 8.75
N PRO A 67 8.16 -14.49 9.69
CA PRO A 67 8.99 -13.46 10.32
C PRO A 67 10.28 -14.06 10.93
N LYS A 68 10.32 -15.37 11.18
CA LYS A 68 11.53 -16.14 11.52
C LYS A 68 12.60 -16.11 10.43
N LYS A 69 12.24 -16.08 9.14
CA LYS A 69 13.20 -15.99 8.03
C LYS A 69 13.86 -14.62 7.94
N ALA A 70 13.09 -13.54 8.15
CA ALA A 70 13.63 -12.18 8.24
C ALA A 70 14.55 -12.03 9.47
N ILE A 71 14.16 -12.60 10.62
CA ILE A 71 15.03 -12.68 11.81
C ILE A 71 16.31 -13.46 11.48
N ASN A 72 16.21 -14.58 10.77
CA ASN A 72 17.38 -15.37 10.36
C ASN A 72 18.28 -14.63 9.37
N GLU A 73 17.73 -13.80 8.47
CA GLU A 73 18.52 -12.96 7.56
C GLU A 73 19.24 -11.83 8.30
N ILE A 74 18.59 -11.20 9.29
CA ILE A 74 19.23 -10.19 10.16
C ILE A 74 20.38 -10.82 10.97
N ILE A 75 20.13 -11.97 11.58
CA ILE A 75 21.14 -12.73 12.34
C ILE A 75 22.28 -13.19 11.43
N ARG A 76 21.97 -13.70 10.23
CA ARG A 76 22.97 -14.08 9.22
C ARG A 76 23.86 -12.90 8.85
N ASN A 77 23.28 -11.73 8.57
CA ASN A 77 24.04 -10.54 8.21
C ASN A 77 24.94 -10.08 9.36
N GLN A 78 24.50 -10.22 10.62
CA GLN A 78 25.30 -9.95 11.81
C GLN A 78 26.51 -10.90 11.92
N VAL A 79 26.28 -12.20 11.74
CA VAL A 79 27.34 -13.24 11.73
C VAL A 79 28.38 -12.95 10.64
N ILE A 80 27.94 -12.58 9.44
CA ILE A 80 28.82 -12.24 8.31
C ILE A 80 29.65 -10.99 8.60
N SER A 81 29.05 -9.96 9.18
CA SER A 81 29.73 -8.72 9.56
C SER A 81 30.83 -8.98 10.59
N LEU A 82 30.52 -9.75 11.64
CA LEU A 82 31.48 -10.13 12.68
C LEU A 82 32.62 -11.01 12.16
N HIS A 83 32.33 -11.94 11.24
CA HIS A 83 33.36 -12.75 10.60
C HIS A 83 34.30 -11.92 9.73
N LYS A 84 33.76 -10.96 8.96
CA LYS A 84 34.56 -10.01 8.16
C LYS A 84 35.43 -9.10 9.02
N GLN A 85 35.06 -8.86 10.27
CA GLN A 85 35.86 -8.12 11.26
C GLN A 85 37.01 -8.94 11.86
N GLY A 86 37.20 -10.20 11.41
CA GLY A 86 38.27 -11.08 11.88
C GLY A 86 37.99 -11.73 13.24
N VAL A 87 36.74 -11.70 13.72
CA VAL A 87 36.35 -12.32 14.99
C VAL A 87 36.30 -13.84 14.80
N PRO A 88 36.90 -14.63 15.71
CA PRO A 88 36.89 -16.08 15.59
C PRO A 88 35.47 -16.65 15.76
N PRO A 89 35.13 -17.70 14.99
CA PRO A 89 33.77 -18.23 14.91
C PRO A 89 33.24 -18.78 16.24
N GLU A 90 34.11 -19.17 17.18
CA GLU A 90 33.68 -19.58 18.52
C GLU A 90 33.07 -18.43 19.31
N LYS A 91 33.55 -17.20 19.10
CA LYS A 91 33.09 -16.00 19.81
C LYS A 91 31.84 -15.40 19.15
N ILE A 92 31.67 -15.59 17.84
CA ILE A 92 30.49 -15.13 17.09
C ILE A 92 29.23 -15.87 17.55
N GLY A 93 29.32 -17.18 17.79
CA GLY A 93 28.20 -17.98 18.30
C GLY A 93 27.70 -17.49 19.66
N SER A 94 28.62 -17.27 20.61
CA SER A 94 28.27 -16.76 21.94
C SER A 94 27.73 -15.33 21.94
N LEU A 95 28.10 -14.49 20.96
CA LEU A 95 27.63 -13.10 20.87
C LEU A 95 26.27 -12.96 20.17
N SER A 96 25.87 -13.98 19.40
CA SER A 96 24.67 -13.92 18.55
C SER A 96 23.57 -14.90 19.00
N ASP A 97 23.76 -15.58 20.13
CA ASP A 97 22.91 -16.69 20.61
C ASP A 97 22.79 -17.87 19.62
N LEU A 98 23.85 -18.11 18.83
CA LEU A 98 23.91 -19.26 17.89
C LEU A 98 24.89 -20.32 18.36
N SER A 99 24.54 -21.58 18.08
CA SER A 99 25.46 -22.70 18.30
C SER A 99 26.61 -22.66 17.31
N LYS A 100 27.77 -23.22 17.68
CA LYS A 100 28.99 -23.21 16.85
C LYS A 100 28.76 -23.88 15.48
N GLU A 101 27.85 -24.82 15.45
CA GLU A 101 27.44 -25.60 14.28
C GLU A 101 26.60 -24.75 13.31
N ASP A 102 25.75 -23.86 13.84
CA ASP A 102 24.93 -22.96 13.03
C ASP A 102 25.78 -21.86 12.38
N VAL A 103 26.74 -21.29 13.12
CA VAL A 103 27.69 -20.31 12.60
C VAL A 103 28.53 -20.89 11.46
N ARG A 104 29.00 -22.14 11.60
CA ARG A 104 29.75 -22.84 10.55
C ARG A 104 28.91 -23.09 9.30
N SER A 105 27.66 -23.50 9.49
CA SER A 105 26.72 -23.76 8.38
C SER A 105 26.41 -22.49 7.60
N ILE A 106 26.28 -21.36 8.29
CA ILE A 106 26.06 -20.05 7.68
C ILE A 106 27.29 -19.57 6.90
N ILE A 107 28.50 -19.74 7.44
CA ILE A 107 29.74 -19.34 6.75
C ILE A 107 30.00 -20.21 5.52
N GLN A 108 29.75 -21.52 5.60
CA GLN A 108 29.94 -22.45 4.47
C GLN A 108 28.93 -22.21 3.33
N GLY A 109 27.69 -21.81 3.63
CA GLY A 109 26.69 -21.49 2.61
C GLY A 109 26.94 -20.18 1.85
N ILE A 110 28.02 -19.46 2.13
CA ILE A 110 28.43 -18.21 1.46
C ILE A 110 29.56 -18.47 0.43
N SER A 111 30.20 -19.64 0.48
CA SER A 111 31.19 -20.08 -0.51
C SER A 111 30.54 -20.65 -1.76
#